data_AF-A0A652YV46-F1
#
_entry.id   AF-A0A652YV46-F1
#
_cell.length_a   1.000
_cell.length_b   1.000
_cell.length_c   1.000
_cell.angle_alpha   90.00
_cell.angle_beta   90.00
_cell.angle_gamma   90.00
#
_symmetry.space_group_name_H-M   'P 1'
#
loop_
_entity.id
_entity.type
_entity.pdbx_description
1 polymer ?
#
loop_
_entity_poly.entity_id
_entity_poly.type
_entity_poly.pdbx_seq_one_letter_code
_entity_poly.pdbx_strand_id
1 'polypeptide(L)'
;MRRPGDLLLSPWALVSVAIILINDHVLKGAFGNTMTGKLSDIAGVFLFPLLLLSVLEVPRRSLVGRAAIAWSIAVTGIGFAAVKMVAPVGDAYEWVIGFLRWAAAGLRGNLLPILVVRDPSDLWVLPILLASYLVIRGARAPKTAPEHEKISPALHPM
;
A
#
# COMPACT_ATOMS: atom_id res chain seq x y z
N MET A 1 5.36 7.72 -14.04
CA MET A 1 6.46 7.40 -13.09
C MET A 1 7.80 7.47 -13.82
N ARG A 2 8.80 8.16 -13.26
CA ARG A 2 10.13 8.35 -13.87
C ARG A 2 11.17 7.40 -13.26
N ARG A 3 11.04 6.98 -12.00
CA ARG A 3 11.97 6.05 -11.31
C ARG A 3 11.23 4.91 -10.59
N PRO A 4 11.90 3.78 -10.29
CA PRO A 4 11.34 2.72 -9.46
C PRO A 4 10.91 3.27 -8.09
N GLY A 5 9.71 2.91 -7.63
CA GLY A 5 9.22 3.31 -6.31
C GLY A 5 8.62 4.72 -6.21
N ASP A 6 8.53 5.47 -7.31
CA ASP A 6 7.85 6.79 -7.36
C ASP A 6 6.40 6.74 -6.82
N LEU A 7 5.77 5.57 -6.91
CA LEU A 7 4.40 5.35 -6.46
C LEU A 7 4.26 5.54 -4.93
N LEU A 8 5.30 5.23 -4.14
CA LEU A 8 5.33 5.45 -2.70
C LEU A 8 5.53 6.92 -2.31
N LEU A 9 6.01 7.74 -3.24
CA LEU A 9 6.13 9.18 -3.07
C LEU A 9 4.86 9.93 -3.51
N SER A 10 3.82 9.20 -3.94
CA SER A 10 2.54 9.82 -4.24
C SER A 10 1.92 10.42 -2.98
N PRO A 11 1.20 11.56 -3.07
CA PRO A 11 0.55 12.18 -1.92
C PRO A 11 -0.33 11.18 -1.14
N TRP A 12 -1.01 10.28 -1.86
CA TRP A 12 -1.88 9.26 -1.27
C TRP A 12 -1.11 8.24 -0.43
N ALA A 13 0.03 7.75 -0.92
CA ALA A 13 0.88 6.83 -0.17
C ALA A 13 1.44 7.51 1.09
N LEU A 14 1.88 8.77 0.98
CA LEU A 14 2.39 9.54 2.12
C LEU A 14 1.31 9.78 3.17
N VAL A 15 0.08 10.10 2.75
CA VAL A 15 -1.07 10.23 3.65
C VAL A 15 -1.34 8.91 4.37
N SER A 16 -1.32 7.77 3.68
CA SER A 16 -1.51 6.47 4.33
C SER A 16 -0.41 6.15 5.34
N VAL A 17 0.85 6.43 5.02
CA VAL A 17 1.97 6.28 5.97
C VAL A 17 1.78 7.20 7.18
N ALA A 18 1.41 8.46 6.96
CA ALA A 18 1.15 9.40 8.04
C ALA A 18 0.00 8.94 8.94
N ILE A 19 -1.09 8.43 8.35
CA ILE A 19 -2.21 7.85 9.10
C ILE A 19 -1.71 6.69 9.95
N ILE A 20 -0.98 5.72 9.40
CA ILE A 20 -0.46 4.56 10.15
C ILE A 20 0.42 5.03 11.30
N LEU A 21 1.38 5.93 11.05
CA LEU A 21 2.31 6.41 12.07
C LEU A 21 1.59 7.16 13.19
N ILE A 22 0.78 8.15 12.87
CA ILE A 22 0.07 8.97 13.86
C ILE A 22 -0.93 8.11 14.62
N ASN A 23 -1.66 7.24 13.91
CA ASN A 23 -2.67 6.40 14.53
C ASN A 23 -2.08 5.38 15.49
N ASP A 24 -1.03 4.67 15.07
CA ASP A 24 -0.49 3.57 15.85
C ASP A 24 0.38 4.05 17.01
N HIS A 25 0.98 5.25 16.93
CA HIS A 25 1.84 5.79 17.99
C HIS A 25 1.12 6.75 18.94
N VAL A 26 0.03 7.40 18.49
CA VAL A 26 -0.65 8.44 19.28
C VAL A 26 -2.10 8.06 19.57
N LEU A 27 -2.90 7.83 18.51
CA LEU A 27 -4.35 7.71 18.66
C LEU A 27 -4.78 6.44 19.39
N LYS A 28 -4.11 5.30 19.17
CA LYS A 28 -4.39 4.06 19.90
C LYS A 28 -4.22 4.20 21.41
N GLY A 29 -3.22 4.97 21.85
CA GLY A 29 -2.98 5.26 23.27
C GLY A 29 -4.05 6.17 23.89
N ALA A 30 -4.63 7.08 23.11
CA ALA A 30 -5.57 8.09 23.60
C ALA A 30 -7.05 7.71 23.50
N PHE A 31 -7.46 6.95 22.46
CA PHE A 31 -8.88 6.72 22.12
C PHE A 31 -9.27 5.23 22.10
N GLY A 32 -8.36 4.33 22.47
CA GLY A 32 -8.58 2.87 22.41
C GLY A 32 -8.39 2.29 21.01
N ASN A 33 -8.72 1.00 20.85
CA ASN A 33 -8.21 0.19 19.73
C ASN A 33 -9.21 -0.12 18.60
N THR A 34 -10.52 0.07 18.80
CA THR A 34 -11.54 -0.45 17.86
C THR A 34 -11.65 0.38 16.58
N MET A 35 -11.87 1.70 16.68
CA MET A 35 -11.94 2.58 15.50
C MET A 35 -10.56 2.86 14.90
N THR A 36 -9.55 3.03 15.75
CA THR A 36 -8.15 3.23 15.34
C THR A 36 -7.59 2.00 14.64
N GLY A 37 -8.00 0.79 15.03
CA GLY A 37 -7.66 -0.45 14.34
C GLY A 37 -8.10 -0.43 12.88
N LYS A 38 -9.38 -0.10 12.64
CA LYS A 38 -9.95 -0.03 11.28
C LYS A 38 -9.32 1.04 10.41
N LEU A 39 -8.96 2.18 10.99
CA LEU A 39 -8.27 3.24 10.25
C LEU A 39 -6.88 2.78 9.76
N SER A 40 -6.15 2.05 10.62
CA SER A 40 -4.85 1.46 10.25
C SER A 40 -5.03 0.38 9.18
N ASP A 41 -6.08 -0.46 9.28
CA ASP A 41 -6.41 -1.45 8.25
C ASP A 41 -6.71 -0.78 6.90
N ILE A 42 -7.51 0.30 6.87
CA ILE A 42 -7.80 1.06 5.63
C ILE A 42 -6.51 1.60 5.02
N ALA A 43 -5.67 2.25 5.82
CA ALA A 43 -4.43 2.84 5.34
C ALA A 43 -3.44 1.75 4.86
N GLY A 44 -3.34 0.63 5.58
CA GLY A 44 -2.48 -0.51 5.26
C GLY A 44 -2.92 -1.22 3.98
N VAL A 45 -4.19 -1.62 3.89
CA VAL A 45 -4.76 -2.27 2.69
C VAL A 45 -4.69 -1.36 1.48
N PHE A 46 -4.85 -0.04 1.66
CA PHE A 46 -4.65 0.90 0.57
C PHE A 46 -3.18 0.95 0.11
N LEU A 47 -2.23 1.04 1.05
CA LEU A 47 -0.80 1.25 0.77
C LEU A 47 -0.10 0.00 0.25
N PHE A 48 -0.49 -1.19 0.71
CA PHE A 48 0.26 -2.43 0.48
C PHE A 48 0.40 -2.83 -1.01
N PRO A 49 -0.61 -2.68 -1.89
CA PRO A 49 -0.44 -2.93 -3.32
C PRO A 49 0.57 -1.97 -3.96
N LEU A 50 0.60 -0.71 -3.52
CA LEU A 50 1.57 0.29 -4.00
C LEU A 50 2.99 -0.08 -3.58
N LEU A 51 3.15 -0.57 -2.34
CA LEU A 51 4.42 -1.08 -1.82
C LEU A 51 4.89 -2.31 -2.60
N LEU A 52 4.04 -3.31 -2.78
CA LEU A 52 4.36 -4.54 -3.53
C LEU A 52 4.87 -4.23 -4.94
N LEU A 53 4.16 -3.35 -5.66
CA LEU A 53 4.59 -2.94 -7.00
C LEU A 53 5.92 -2.19 -6.96
N SER A 54 6.10 -1.28 -6.01
CA SER A 54 7.32 -0.49 -5.87
C SER A 54 8.54 -1.36 -5.57
N VAL A 55 8.39 -2.38 -4.74
CA VAL A 55 9.43 -3.38 -4.47
C VAL A 55 9.72 -4.22 -5.72
N LEU A 56 8.69 -4.65 -6.46
CA LEU A 56 8.86 -5.44 -7.68
C LEU A 56 9.56 -4.66 -8.82
N GLU A 57 9.38 -3.34 -8.85
CA GLU A 57 10.05 -2.46 -9.83
C GLU A 57 11.56 -2.40 -9.66
N VAL A 58 12.09 -2.61 -8.45
CA VAL A 58 13.52 -2.51 -8.15
C VAL A 58 14.33 -3.56 -8.94
N PRO A 59 14.02 -4.87 -8.86
CA PRO A 59 14.77 -5.87 -9.61
C PRO A 59 14.29 -6.04 -11.06
N ARG A 60 13.00 -5.80 -11.36
CA ARG A 60 12.39 -6.20 -12.64
C ARG A 60 11.32 -5.22 -13.14
N ARG A 61 11.71 -3.98 -13.42
CA ARG A 61 10.82 -2.93 -13.94
C ARG A 61 9.97 -3.34 -15.16
N SER A 62 10.50 -4.19 -16.05
CA SER A 62 9.79 -4.65 -17.26
C SER A 62 8.60 -5.58 -16.98
N LEU A 63 8.56 -6.24 -15.81
CA LEU A 63 7.47 -7.14 -15.43
C LEU A 63 6.27 -6.42 -14.83
N VAL A 64 6.38 -5.11 -14.58
CA VAL A 64 5.37 -4.33 -13.87
C VAL A 64 4.30 -3.81 -14.85
N GLY A 65 3.50 -4.75 -15.36
CA GLY A 65 2.36 -4.52 -16.24
C GLY A 65 0.99 -4.72 -15.57
N ARG A 66 -0.08 -4.83 -16.36
CA ARG A 66 -1.45 -5.03 -15.85
C ARG A 66 -1.58 -6.27 -14.96
N ALA A 67 -0.89 -7.36 -15.31
CA ALA A 67 -0.88 -8.59 -14.52
C ALA A 67 -0.25 -8.38 -13.13
N ALA A 68 0.85 -7.62 -13.04
CA ALA A 68 1.47 -7.28 -11.76
C ALA A 68 0.55 -6.43 -10.88
N ILE A 69 -0.19 -5.50 -11.47
CA ILE A 69 -1.19 -4.70 -10.75
C ILE A 69 -2.28 -5.61 -10.18
N ALA A 70 -2.89 -6.45 -11.02
CA ALA A 70 -3.93 -7.39 -10.57
C ALA A 70 -3.41 -8.33 -9.48
N TRP A 71 -2.19 -8.85 -9.65
CA TRP A 71 -1.51 -9.67 -8.65
C TRP A 71 -1.32 -8.92 -7.33
N SER A 72 -0.84 -7.67 -7.35
CA SER A 72 -0.62 -6.90 -6.11
C SER A 72 -1.91 -6.64 -5.34
N ILE A 73 -3.01 -6.39 -6.06
CA ILE A 73 -4.35 -6.21 -5.47
C ILE A 73 -4.85 -7.52 -4.88
N ALA A 74 -4.75 -8.63 -5.64
CA ALA A 74 -5.20 -9.94 -5.20
C ALA A 74 -4.42 -10.43 -3.98
N VAL A 75 -3.09 -10.33 -3.99
CA VAL A 75 -2.24 -10.72 -2.86
C VAL A 75 -2.57 -9.90 -1.62
N THR A 76 -2.80 -8.59 -1.76
CA THR A 76 -3.19 -7.75 -0.63
C THR A 76 -4.54 -8.17 -0.06
N GLY A 77 -5.57 -8.29 -0.91
CA GLY A 77 -6.92 -8.61 -0.45
C GLY A 77 -7.03 -10.00 0.15
N ILE A 78 -6.46 -11.01 -0.51
CA ILE A 78 -6.43 -12.39 -0.03
C ILE A 78 -5.61 -12.48 1.25
N GLY A 79 -4.42 -11.87 1.29
CA GLY A 79 -3.56 -11.87 2.45
C GLY A 79 -4.21 -11.23 3.67
N PHE A 80 -4.82 -10.05 3.49
CA PHE A 80 -5.57 -9.37 4.56
C PHE A 80 -6.74 -10.22 5.07
N ALA A 81 -7.55 -10.77 4.16
CA ALA A 81 -8.67 -11.63 4.55
C ALA A 81 -8.20 -12.89 5.28
N ALA A 82 -7.11 -13.52 4.83
CA ALA A 82 -6.55 -14.70 5.46
C ALA A 82 -6.03 -14.40 6.87
N VAL A 83 -5.33 -13.28 7.09
CA VAL A 83 -4.88 -12.84 8.42
C VAL A 83 -6.05 -12.65 9.38
N LYS A 84 -7.17 -12.08 8.90
CA LYS A 84 -8.34 -11.81 9.74
C LYS A 84 -9.22 -13.04 9.99
N MET A 85 -9.33 -13.95 9.02
CA MET A 85 -10.28 -15.07 9.06
C MET A 85 -9.66 -16.42 9.44
N VAL A 86 -8.37 -16.63 9.20
CA VAL A 86 -7.71 -17.93 9.38
C VAL A 86 -6.76 -17.84 10.56
N ALA A 87 -7.13 -18.44 11.70
CA ALA A 87 -6.39 -18.28 12.96
C ALA A 87 -4.88 -18.58 12.84
N PRO A 88 -4.42 -19.69 12.22
CA PRO A 88 -3.00 -19.95 12.03
C PRO A 88 -2.26 -18.91 11.18
N VAL A 89 -2.94 -18.30 10.21
CA VAL A 89 -2.35 -17.25 9.36
C VAL A 89 -2.20 -15.95 10.16
N GLY A 90 -3.21 -15.62 10.98
CA GLY A 90 -3.14 -14.52 11.93
C GLY A 90 -1.98 -14.69 12.91
N ASP A 91 -1.86 -15.86 13.57
CA ASP A 91 -0.79 -16.14 14.53
C ASP A 91 0.59 -16.02 13.88
N ALA A 92 0.76 -16.57 12.68
CA ALA A 92 2.01 -16.45 11.93
C ALA A 92 2.34 -14.98 11.61
N TYR A 93 1.34 -14.20 11.18
CA TYR A 93 1.50 -12.78 10.92
C TYR A 93 1.92 -11.99 12.17
N GLU A 94 1.30 -12.27 13.32
CA GLU A 94 1.65 -11.64 14.60
C GLU A 94 3.15 -11.81 14.95
N TRP A 95 3.67 -13.02 14.75
CA TRP A 95 5.09 -13.34 14.96
C TRP A 95 6.00 -12.70 13.92
N VAL A 96 5.62 -12.72 12.65
CA VAL A 96 6.40 -12.09 11.57
C VAL A 96 6.56 -10.59 11.83
N ILE A 97 5.47 -9.88 12.16
CA ILE A 97 5.56 -8.45 12.46
C ILE A 97 6.29 -8.20 13.79
N GLY A 98 6.08 -9.05 14.80
CA GLY A 98 6.85 -8.99 16.05
C GLY A 98 8.36 -9.08 15.81
N PHE A 99 8.77 -9.99 14.94
CA PHE A 99 10.16 -10.15 14.50
C PHE A 99 10.68 -8.94 13.75
N LEU A 100 9.94 -8.41 12.77
CA LEU A 100 10.34 -7.22 12.02
C LEU A 100 10.50 -6.01 12.94
N ARG A 101 9.60 -5.84 13.93
CA ARG A 101 9.70 -4.78 14.94
C ARG A 101 10.94 -4.93 15.80
N TRP A 102 11.23 -6.14 16.28
CA TRP A 102 12.44 -6.43 17.07
C TRP A 102 13.73 -6.21 16.26
N ALA A 103 13.76 -6.64 15.00
CA ALA A 103 14.87 -6.39 14.09
C ALA A 103 15.08 -4.89 13.85
N ALA A 104 14.00 -4.14 13.62
CA ALA A 104 14.05 -2.68 13.46
C ALA A 104 14.51 -1.96 14.74
N ALA A 105 14.26 -2.52 15.91
CA ALA A 105 14.77 -2.03 17.19
C ALA A 105 16.25 -2.38 17.46
N GLY A 106 16.96 -2.92 16.47
CA GLY A 106 18.38 -3.26 16.57
C GLY A 106 18.64 -4.55 17.34
N LEU A 107 17.72 -5.52 17.29
CA LEU A 107 17.82 -6.82 17.97
C LEU A 107 17.87 -6.70 19.51
N ARG A 108 17.28 -5.64 20.05
CA ARG A 108 17.25 -5.33 21.49
C ARG A 108 15.85 -5.52 22.06
N GLY A 109 15.78 -5.92 23.32
CA GLY A 109 14.52 -6.17 24.04
C GLY A 109 13.89 -7.52 23.71
N ASN A 110 12.64 -7.69 24.12
CA ASN A 110 11.91 -8.95 23.98
C ASN A 110 11.26 -9.07 22.61
N LEU A 111 11.41 -10.25 21.99
CA LEU A 111 10.64 -10.62 20.80
C LEU A 111 9.20 -10.93 21.23
N LEU A 112 8.33 -9.92 21.11
CA LEU A 112 6.91 -10.06 21.41
C LEU A 112 6.09 -9.99 20.11
N PRO A 113 5.12 -10.90 19.92
CA PRO A 113 4.16 -10.79 18.83
C PRO A 113 3.37 -9.48 18.95
N ILE A 114 2.85 -9.00 17.82
CA ILE A 114 1.79 -7.99 17.86
C ILE A 114 0.45 -8.71 18.10
N LEU A 115 -0.50 -8.08 18.80
CA LEU A 115 -1.83 -8.67 18.94
C LEU A 115 -2.73 -8.19 17.80
N VAL A 116 -3.28 -9.13 17.03
CA VAL A 116 -4.25 -8.87 15.98
C VAL A 116 -5.64 -9.30 16.45
N VAL A 117 -6.52 -8.32 16.60
CA VAL A 117 -7.93 -8.59 16.85
C VAL A 117 -8.53 -9.17 15.57
N ARG A 118 -9.13 -10.37 15.70
CA ARG A 118 -9.81 -11.07 14.61
C ARG A 118 -11.28 -10.64 14.59
N ASP A 119 -11.60 -9.70 13.72
CA ASP A 119 -12.97 -9.22 13.51
C ASP A 119 -13.35 -9.38 12.03
N PRO A 120 -14.34 -10.24 11.69
CA PRO A 120 -14.85 -10.38 10.32
C PRO A 120 -15.35 -9.06 9.72
N SER A 121 -15.75 -8.09 10.55
CA SER A 121 -16.18 -6.77 10.09
C SER A 121 -15.04 -5.96 9.46
N ASP A 122 -13.78 -6.38 9.64
CA ASP A 122 -12.63 -5.72 8.99
C ASP A 122 -12.60 -5.98 7.48
N LEU A 123 -13.32 -6.99 6.96
CA LEU A 123 -13.43 -7.22 5.52
C LEU A 123 -14.14 -6.07 4.78
N TRP A 124 -14.89 -5.22 5.49
CA TRP A 124 -15.44 -3.98 4.95
C TRP A 124 -14.38 -3.00 4.44
N VAL A 125 -13.11 -3.23 4.78
CA VAL A 125 -11.97 -2.46 4.27
C VAL A 125 -11.64 -2.82 2.82
N LEU A 126 -11.88 -4.05 2.38
CA LEU A 126 -11.46 -4.55 1.05
C LEU A 126 -11.87 -3.67 -0.16
N PRO A 127 -13.04 -2.99 -0.18
CA PRO A 127 -13.37 -2.05 -1.25
C PRO A 127 -12.33 -0.94 -1.47
N ILE A 128 -11.50 -0.59 -0.46
CA ILE A 128 -10.42 0.40 -0.62
C ILE A 128 -9.37 -0.02 -1.65
N LEU A 129 -9.26 -1.32 -1.96
CA LEU A 129 -8.39 -1.83 -3.02
C LEU A 129 -8.75 -1.28 -4.39
N LEU A 130 -10.02 -0.90 -4.62
CA LEU A 130 -10.42 -0.17 -5.82
C LEU A 130 -9.70 1.18 -5.91
N ALA A 131 -9.60 1.91 -4.80
CA ALA A 131 -8.88 3.18 -4.75
C ALA A 131 -7.38 2.98 -5.03
N SER A 132 -6.76 1.95 -4.44
CA SER A 132 -5.36 1.58 -4.75
C SER A 132 -5.18 1.31 -6.23
N TYR A 133 -6.06 0.51 -6.83
CA TYR A 133 -6.04 0.19 -8.25
C TYR A 133 -6.17 1.44 -9.13
N LEU A 134 -7.10 2.36 -8.81
CA LEU A 134 -7.28 3.61 -9.55
C LEU A 134 -6.04 4.51 -9.46
N VAL A 135 -5.43 4.65 -8.28
CA VAL A 135 -4.20 5.43 -8.07
C VAL A 135 -3.04 4.84 -8.87
N ILE A 136 -2.85 3.52 -8.82
CA ILE A 136 -1.82 2.83 -9.59
C ILE A 136 -2.03 3.02 -11.09
N ARG A 137 -3.28 2.85 -11.57
CA ARG A 137 -3.63 2.99 -12.98
C ARG A 137 -3.39 4.43 -13.45
N GLY A 138 -3.85 5.43 -12.70
CA GLY A 138 -3.69 6.85 -13.03
C GLY A 138 -2.23 7.28 -13.07
N ALA A 139 -1.41 6.84 -12.11
CA ALA A 139 0.02 7.17 -12.07
C ALA A 139 0.84 6.53 -13.22
N ARG A 140 0.28 5.50 -13.88
CA ARG A 140 0.89 4.81 -15.03
C ARG A 140 0.23 5.12 -16.37
N ALA A 141 -0.87 5.87 -16.39
CA ALA A 141 -1.47 6.31 -17.65
C ALA A 141 -0.44 7.12 -18.45
N PRO A 142 -0.34 6.93 -19.78
CA PRO A 142 0.50 7.78 -20.61
C PRO A 142 0.08 9.22 -20.38
N LYS A 143 1.01 10.12 -20.07
CA LYS A 143 0.72 11.55 -20.14
C LYS A 143 0.45 11.84 -21.61
N THR A 144 -0.81 12.11 -21.97
CA THR A 144 -1.11 12.76 -23.24
C THR A 144 -0.27 14.04 -23.29
N ALA A 145 0.57 14.17 -24.33
CA ALA A 145 1.31 15.40 -24.55
C ALA A 145 0.30 16.56 -24.55
N PRO A 146 0.58 17.69 -23.88
CA PRO A 146 -0.28 18.85 -23.97
C PRO A 146 -0.40 19.23 -25.45
N GLU A 147 -1.62 19.50 -25.89
CA GLU A 147 -2.06 19.80 -27.26
C GLU A 147 -1.40 21.04 -27.91
N HIS A 148 -0.34 21.58 -27.29
CA HIS A 148 0.31 22.83 -27.66
C HIS A 148 1.28 22.71 -28.86
N GLU A 149 1.45 21.50 -29.41
CA GLU A 149 2.30 21.22 -30.58
C GLU A 149 1.47 20.67 -31.76
N LYS A 150 0.27 21.22 -31.96
CA LYS A 150 -0.52 21.02 -33.19
C LYS A 150 -0.90 22.33 -33.90
N ILE A 151 -0.47 23.48 -33.39
CA ILE A 151 -0.66 24.78 -34.04
C ILE A 151 0.71 25.32 -34.45
N SER A 152 1.31 24.70 -35.46
CA SER A 152 2.18 25.43 -36.37
C SER A 152 2.00 24.80 -37.76
N PRO A 153 1.01 25.26 -38.54
CA PRO A 153 0.93 24.89 -39.93
C PRO A 153 2.12 25.51 -40.66
N ALA A 154 2.84 24.64 -41.35
CA ALA A 154 3.88 24.91 -42.33
C ALA A 154 3.83 26.31 -42.97
N LEU A 155 4.96 27.03 -42.89
CA LEU A 155 5.29 28.11 -43.81
C LEU A 155 6.80 28.04 -44.11
N HIS A 156 7.15 27.14 -45.03
CA HIS A 156 8.14 27.40 -46.09
C HIS A 156 7.40 27.12 -47.42
N PRO A 157 7.69 27.78 -48.55
CA PRO A 157 8.89 28.56 -48.89
C PRO A 157 8.61 29.93 -49.55
N MET A 158 9.65 30.78 -49.63
CA MET A 158 10.09 31.51 -50.83
C MET A 158 11.55 31.87 -50.65
#